data_AF-R7LL81-F1
#
_entry.id   AF-R7LL81-F1
#
_cell.length_a   1.000
_cell.length_b   1.000
_cell.length_c   1.000
_cell.angle_alpha   90.00
_cell.angle_beta   90.00
_cell.angle_gamma   90.00
#
_symmetry.space_group_name_H-M   'P 1'
#
loop_
_entity.id
_entity.type
_entity.pdbx_description
1 polymer ?
#
loop_
_entity_poly.entity_id
_entity_poly.type
_entity_poly.pdbx_seq_one_letter_code
_entity_poly.pdbx_strand_id
1 'polypeptide(L)' 'MYHVYTEKNHSEFSRTLITETRDYDIAIEKAEKAIEGKPELNYIIEQTDGSMNSYGDLIATVVARSDD' A
#
# COMPACT_ATOMS: atom_id res chain seq x y z
N MET A 1 -0.81 11.37 2.53
CA MET A 1 -0.89 10.66 1.23
C MET A 1 -0.97 9.18 1.53
N TYR A 2 -1.79 8.47 0.78
CA TYR A 2 -1.93 7.02 0.81
C TYR A 2 -1.20 6.42 -0.38
N HIS A 3 -0.29 5.51 -0.13
CA HIS A 3 0.38 4.72 -1.13
C HIS A 3 -0.21 3.32 -1.11
N VAL A 4 -0.69 2.89 -2.27
CA VAL A 4 -1.25 1.56 -2.47
C VAL A 4 -0.18 0.70 -3.11
N TYR A 5 0.25 -0.32 -2.40
CA TYR A 5 1.17 -1.34 -2.87
C TYR A 5 0.42 -2.64 -3.05
N THR A 6 0.86 -3.42 -4.04
CA THR A 6 0.52 -4.83 -4.14
C THR A 6 1.76 -5.67 -3.93
N GLU A 7 1.60 -6.72 -3.15
CA GLU A 7 2.60 -7.72 -2.84
C GLU A 7 2.18 -9.04 -3.48
N LYS A 8 3.17 -9.76 -4.01
CA LYS A 8 2.99 -11.15 -4.44
C LYS A 8 3.77 -12.05 -3.50
N ASN A 9 3.12 -13.10 -2.98
CA ASN A 9 3.80 -14.20 -2.30
C ASN A 9 4.66 -13.78 -1.09
N HIS A 10 4.17 -12.83 -0.27
CA HIS A 10 4.84 -12.39 0.99
C HIS A 10 6.30 -11.93 0.80
N SER A 11 6.66 -11.54 -0.42
CA SER A 11 8.04 -11.17 -0.75
C SER A 11 8.13 -9.65 -0.86
N GLU A 12 8.85 -9.03 0.07
CA GLU A 12 9.09 -7.58 0.10
C GLU A 12 9.70 -7.06 -1.21
N PHE A 13 10.44 -7.91 -1.93
CA PHE A 13 11.01 -7.62 -3.25
C PHE A 13 9.98 -7.46 -4.38
N SER A 14 8.75 -7.96 -4.20
CA SER A 14 7.69 -7.90 -5.22
C SER A 14 6.66 -6.80 -4.94
N ARG A 15 6.93 -5.89 -3.99
CA ARG A 15 6.06 -4.74 -3.75
C ARG A 15 6.06 -3.81 -4.96
N THR A 16 4.90 -3.71 -5.60
CA THR A 16 4.67 -2.81 -6.73
C THR A 16 3.74 -1.70 -6.28
N LEU A 17 4.16 -0.44 -6.42
CA LEU A 17 3.29 0.71 -6.20
C LEU A 17 2.23 0.75 -7.31
N ILE A 18 0.96 0.62 -6.94
CA ILE A 18 -0.17 0.70 -7.86
C ILE A 18 -0.60 2.15 -8.04
N THR A 19 -0.77 2.87 -6.93
CA THR A 19 -1.23 4.25 -6.97
C THR A 19 -0.85 4.99 -5.69
N GLU A 20 -0.75 6.31 -5.81
CA GLU A 20 -0.65 7.23 -4.69
C GLU A 20 -1.81 8.22 -4.76
N THR A 21 -2.56 8.36 -3.67
CA THR A 21 -3.74 9.23 -3.60
C THR A 21 -3.85 9.87 -2.22
N ARG A 22 -4.53 11.01 -2.12
CA ARG A 22 -4.82 11.63 -0.82
C ARG A 22 -6.12 11.11 -0.20
N ASP A 23 -6.93 10.43 -0.99
CA ASP A 23 -8.25 9.91 -0.61
C ASP A 23 -8.17 8.42 -0.28
N TYR A 24 -8.55 8.06 0.95
CA TYR A 24 -8.49 6.67 1.43
C TYR A 24 -9.48 5.76 0.70
N ASP A 25 -10.71 6.20 0.46
CA ASP A 25 -11.71 5.44 -0.30
C ASP A 25 -11.21 5.08 -1.71
N ILE A 26 -10.59 6.04 -2.41
CA ILE A 26 -9.98 5.79 -3.72
C ILE A 26 -8.82 4.80 -3.59
N ALA A 27 -8.03 4.89 -2.52
CA ALA A 27 -6.91 3.98 -2.27
C ALA A 27 -7.40 2.53 -2.14
N ILE A 28 -8.45 2.31 -1.33
CA ILE A 28 -9.09 1.00 -1.12
C ILE A 28 -9.67 0.48 -2.44
N GLU A 29 -10.47 1.28 -3.15
CA GLU A 29 -11.10 0.85 -4.40
C GLU A 29 -10.05 0.39 -5.43
N LYS A 30 -8.94 1.14 -5.54
CA LYS A 30 -7.83 0.78 -6.43
C LYS A 30 -7.07 -0.44 -5.95
N ALA A 31 -6.88 -0.58 -4.64
CA ALA A 31 -6.22 -1.72 -4.01
C ALA A 31 -7.00 -3.01 -4.26
N GLU A 32 -8.29 -3.01 -3.96
CA GLU A 32 -9.20 -4.15 -4.17
C GLU A 32 -9.26 -4.50 -5.66
N LYS A 33 -9.39 -3.51 -6.54
CA LYS A 33 -9.39 -3.74 -7.99
C LYS A 33 -8.06 -4.27 -8.53
N ALA A 34 -6.95 -4.00 -7.87
CA ALA A 34 -5.63 -4.51 -8.27
C ALA A 34 -5.43 -5.99 -7.91
N ILE A 35 -6.03 -6.43 -6.80
CA ILE A 35 -6.06 -7.84 -6.37
C ILE A 35 -7.26 -8.61 -6.92
N GLU A 36 -8.27 -7.93 -7.48
CA GLU A 36 -9.47 -8.53 -8.06
C GLU A 36 -9.07 -9.52 -9.16
N GLY A 37 -9.41 -10.80 -8.96
CA GLY A 37 -9.05 -11.90 -9.85
C GLY A 37 -7.65 -12.48 -9.63
N LYS A 38 -6.89 -12.00 -8.64
CA LYS A 38 -5.54 -12.48 -8.30
C LYS A 38 -5.45 -12.75 -6.79
N PRO A 39 -5.96 -13.91 -6.31
CA PRO A 39 -5.93 -14.27 -4.89
C PRO A 39 -4.51 -14.48 -4.34
N GLU A 40 -3.50 -14.55 -5.21
CA GLU A 40 -2.08 -14.62 -4.88
C GLU A 40 -1.45 -13.24 -4.57
N LEU A 41 -2.19 -12.16 -4.80
CA LEU A 41 -1.77 -10.79 -4.51
C LEU A 41 -2.44 -10.27 -3.25
N ASN A 42 -1.63 -9.67 -2.40
CA ASN A 42 -2.07 -8.88 -1.27
C ASN A 42 -1.98 -7.41 -1.63
N TYR A 43 -2.91 -6.58 -1.15
CA TYR A 43 -2.71 -5.14 -1.15
C TYR A 43 -2.25 -4.67 0.23
N ILE A 44 -1.49 -3.59 0.23
CA ILE A 44 -1.00 -2.88 1.40
C ILE A 44 -1.23 -1.39 1.14
N ILE A 45 -1.88 -0.72 2.07
CA ILE A 45 -2.12 0.72 2.00
C ILE A 45 -1.32 1.38 3.12
N GLU A 46 -0.38 2.23 2.74
CA GLU A 46 0.46 2.99 3.65
C GLU A 46 0.05 4.45 3.63
N GLN A 47 -0.21 5.02 4.81
CA GLN A 47 -0.42 6.45 4.97
C GLN A 47 0.92 7.10 5.35
N THR A 48 1.38 8.04 4.52
CA THR A 48 2.46 8.96 4.87
C THR A 48 1.92 10.36 5.12
N ASP A 49 2.40 10.99 6.17
CA ASP A 49 2.11 12.39 6.49
C ASP A 49 3.14 13.34 5.82
N GLY A 50 4.14 12.80 5.11
CA GLY A 50 5.29 13.57 4.63
C GLY A 50 6.32 13.87 5.72
N SER A 51 6.04 13.44 6.95
CA SER A 51 6.97 13.45 8.07
C SER A 51 8.10 12.45 7.82
N MET A 52 9.34 12.87 8.04
CA MET A 52 10.53 12.00 7.96
C MET A 52 11.03 11.68 9.37
N ASN A 53 11.57 10.47 9.56
CA ASN A 53 12.26 10.10 10.79
C ASN A 53 13.63 10.79 10.87
N SER A 54 14.31 10.72 12.02
CA SER A 54 15.65 11.30 12.18
C SER A 54 16.75 10.67 11.31
N TYR A 55 16.44 9.56 10.62
CA TYR A 55 17.32 8.87 9.67
C TYR A 55 17.10 9.33 8.22
N GLY A 56 16.10 10.19 7.97
CA GLY A 56 15.78 10.70 6.63
C GLY A 56 14.82 9.80 5.85
N ASP A 57 14.28 8.74 6.45
CA ASP A 57 13.25 7.91 5.83
C ASP A 57 11.86 8.54 6.04
N LEU A 58 11.02 8.44 5.02
CA LEU A 58 9.62 8.82 5.13
C LEU A 58 8.90 7.91 6.13
N ILE A 59 8.23 8.52 7.09
CA ILE A 59 7.35 7.81 8.02
C ILE A 59 6.08 7.47 7.24
N ALA A 60 5.93 6.19 6.94
CA ALA A 60 4.73 5.60 6.37
C ALA A 60 4.18 4.58 7.36
N THR A 61 2.87 4.63 7.60
CA THR A 61 2.16 3.72 8.51
C THR A 61 1.20 2.87 7.70
N VAL A 62 1.27 1.55 7.83
CA VAL A 62 0.31 0.64 7.20
C VAL A 62 -1.07 0.85 7.84
N VAL A 63 -2.03 1.36 7.07
CA VAL A 63 -3.41 1.59 7.52
C VAL A 63 -4.34 0.45 7.15
N ALA A 64 -4.03 -0.29 6.08
CA ALA A 64 -4.76 -1.47 5.67
C ALA A 64 -3.85 -2.48 4.99
N ARG A 65 -4.09 -3.78 5.23
CA ARG A 65 -3.49 -4.88 4.49
C ARG A 65 -4.55 -5.95 4.27
N SER A 66 -4.44 -6.69 3.16
CA SER A 66 -5.35 -7.81 2.88
C SER A 66 -4.96 -9.14 3.56
N ASP A 67 -3.84 -9.16 4.30
CA ASP A 67 -3.24 -10.34 4.95
C ASP A 67 -3.73 -10.59 6.39
N ASP A 68 -4.87 -10.04 6.82
CA ASP A 68 -5.47 -10.34 8.15
C ASP A 68 -6.93 -10.82 8.03
#